data_AF-A0A150GQC9-F1
#
_entry.id   AF-A0A150GQC9-F1
#
_cell.length_a   1.000
_cell.length_b   1.000
_cell.length_c   1.000
_cell.angle_alpha   90.00
_cell.angle_beta   90.00
_cell.angle_gamma   90.00
#
_symmetry.space_group_name_H-M   'P 1'
#
loop_
_entity.id
_entity.type
_entity.pdbx_description
1 polymer ?
#
loop_
_entity_poly.entity_id
_entity_poly.type
_entity_poly.pdbx_seq_one_letter_code
_entity_poly.pdbx_strand_id
1 'polypeptide(L)'
;MNFYQEDDLLVPGWSDDELEGKKRTKARSGSGERPRGGKKPLRSRQRAIVSLEAELQQKQAAYQQALSEKQRLEQRIRVLEVVLPVRENQVQLLKQKAQHQSTPMLRITAAAETMSDSTQSSPAEELIAPQVVTPDPELAASNTQRRSPSPLEDFYLTANAPRSVQGGPCGTPAHILRQFISVWSHWVREAGLILHSHDARPNDPGPTLKLAALREGLMPKLRAMRLDYPCLIMDLVGLNMETGEREEPPSDNFWVSVVQALRFTPEQVAGCRAALELYRERITAVTTERRALKQQLSLCMAYGRPQQGRAGGAGATAAAAHSCGAQMLELLDVAAQLRRNVVVEGQAVEVAKDFMGSCLFSLVQSVRASVLCHPFFPDAISLLATVDQMASSGAGDTAVTLAR
;
A
#
# COMPACT_ATOMS: atom_id res chain seq x y z
N MET A 1 6.08 41.77 -5.17
CA MET A 1 5.62 42.36 -3.89
C MET A 1 6.52 41.80 -2.82
N ASN A 2 7.44 42.61 -2.32
CA ASN A 2 8.39 42.28 -1.27
C ASN A 2 7.68 42.30 0.08
N PHE A 3 7.88 41.27 0.89
CA PHE A 3 7.89 41.35 2.36
C PHE A 3 8.62 40.10 2.88
N TYR A 4 9.91 40.23 3.18
CA TYR A 4 10.55 39.41 4.20
C TYR A 4 11.08 40.38 5.25
N GLN A 5 10.31 40.46 6.33
CA GLN A 5 10.66 41.11 7.57
C GLN A 5 11.52 40.10 8.32
N GLU A 6 12.79 40.45 8.54
CA GLU A 6 13.69 39.72 9.42
C GLU A 6 13.19 39.90 10.86
N ASP A 7 12.54 38.88 11.41
CA ASP A 7 12.22 38.83 12.83
C ASP A 7 13.33 38.11 13.60
N ASP A 8 13.80 38.83 14.61
CA ASP A 8 14.80 38.46 15.60
C ASP A 8 14.57 37.09 16.24
N LEU A 9 15.41 36.11 15.89
CA LEU A 9 15.58 34.90 16.69
C LEU A 9 16.55 35.20 17.84
N LEU A 10 15.97 35.68 18.95
CA LEU A 10 16.54 35.64 20.29
C LEU A 10 17.11 34.24 20.58
N VAL A 11 18.44 34.15 20.58
CA VAL A 11 19.18 32.99 21.07
C VAL A 11 18.92 32.86 22.58
N PRO A 12 18.46 31.70 23.09
CA PRO A 12 18.33 31.48 24.53
C PRO A 12 19.72 31.52 25.16
N GLY A 13 19.92 32.41 26.13
CA GLY A 13 21.16 32.54 26.91
C GLY A 13 21.46 31.25 27.67
N TRP A 14 22.64 30.67 27.40
CA TRP A 14 23.19 29.58 28.19
C TRP A 14 23.71 30.21 29.48
N SER A 15 23.04 29.91 30.60
CA SER A 15 23.47 30.34 31.93
C SER A 15 24.67 29.49 32.35
N ASP A 16 25.83 30.14 32.45
CA ASP A 16 26.98 29.66 33.21
C ASP A 16 26.63 29.72 34.71
N ASP A 17 26.18 28.61 35.29
CA ASP A 17 26.13 28.46 36.75
C ASP A 17 26.49 27.03 37.19
N GLU A 18 27.19 26.95 38.32
CA GLU A 18 27.64 25.77 39.08
C GLU A 18 28.98 25.09 38.72
N LEU A 19 30.05 25.87 38.93
CA LEU A 19 31.22 25.41 39.67
C LEU A 19 30.95 25.54 41.19
N GLU A 20 30.78 24.44 41.94
CA GLU A 20 31.37 24.22 43.28
C GLU A 20 30.83 22.95 43.95
N GLY A 21 31.71 22.01 44.32
CA GLY A 21 31.25 20.73 44.89
C GLY A 21 32.33 19.83 45.46
N LYS A 22 33.29 20.41 46.17
CA LYS A 22 34.46 19.76 46.80
C LYS A 22 34.05 18.86 47.98
N LYS A 23 34.04 17.52 47.84
CA LYS A 23 34.12 16.62 49.01
C LYS A 23 35.11 15.47 48.84
N ARG A 24 36.21 15.63 49.58
CA ARG A 24 37.14 14.59 50.03
C ARG A 24 36.39 13.41 50.65
N THR A 25 36.73 12.19 50.26
CA THR A 25 36.74 11.05 51.18
C THR A 25 38.01 10.23 50.95
N LYS A 26 38.59 9.80 52.05
CA LYS A 26 39.95 9.30 52.22
C LYS A 26 39.87 7.81 52.52
N ALA A 27 40.67 7.04 51.79
CA ALA A 27 41.30 5.76 52.14
C ALA A 27 40.43 4.61 52.72
N ARG A 28 40.46 3.47 52.02
CA ARG A 28 40.91 2.23 52.66
C ARG A 28 41.55 1.27 51.66
N SER A 29 42.64 0.69 52.13
CA SER A 29 43.59 -0.22 51.48
C SER A 29 42.99 -1.57 51.11
N GLY A 30 43.27 -2.03 49.90
CA GLY A 30 43.18 -3.42 49.48
C GLY A 30 44.30 -3.70 48.49
N SER A 31 45.32 -4.43 48.94
CA SER A 31 46.47 -4.88 48.18
C SER A 31 46.07 -5.91 47.12
N GLY A 32 46.48 -5.71 45.88
CA GLY A 32 46.34 -6.73 44.83
C GLY A 32 46.86 -6.24 43.49
N GLU A 33 48.08 -6.65 43.17
CA GLU A 33 48.69 -6.75 41.84
C GLU A 33 48.79 -5.50 40.96
N ARG A 34 50.03 -5.03 40.82
CA ARG A 34 50.45 -3.90 40.00
C ARG A 34 50.52 -4.31 38.51
N PRO A 35 49.70 -3.73 37.62
CA PRO A 35 50.02 -3.74 36.20
C PRO A 35 51.16 -2.76 35.98
N ARG A 36 52.37 -3.27 35.73
CA ARG A 36 53.52 -2.47 35.32
C ARG A 36 53.28 -1.91 33.92
N GLY A 37 52.62 -0.75 33.84
CA GLY A 37 52.32 -0.06 32.58
C GLY A 37 51.57 1.25 32.78
N GLY A 38 51.96 2.04 33.79
CA GLY A 38 51.29 3.31 34.12
C GLY A 38 51.54 4.36 33.04
N LYS A 39 50.55 4.57 32.16
CA LYS A 39 50.53 5.72 31.24
C LYS A 39 50.59 7.00 32.08
N LYS A 40 51.59 7.85 31.83
CA LYS A 40 51.75 9.15 32.52
C LYS A 40 50.42 9.92 32.45
N PRO A 41 49.92 10.47 33.57
CA PRO A 41 48.66 11.22 33.56
C PRO A 41 48.74 12.35 32.54
N LEU A 42 47.73 12.42 31.68
CA LEU A 42 47.60 13.43 30.64
C LEU A 42 47.71 14.83 31.28
N ARG A 43 48.59 15.68 30.73
CA ARG A 43 48.75 17.09 31.15
C ARG A 43 47.38 17.78 31.13
N SER A 44 47.14 18.72 32.03
CA SER A 44 45.85 19.46 32.13
C SER A 44 45.36 19.96 30.77
N ARG A 45 46.27 20.52 29.97
CA ARG A 45 46.02 20.96 28.59
C ARG A 45 45.50 19.85 27.68
N GLN A 46 46.03 18.63 27.80
CA GLN A 46 45.63 17.50 26.98
C GLN A 46 44.24 16.98 27.37
N ARG A 47 43.87 17.05 28.66
CA ARG A 47 42.50 16.77 29.10
C ARG A 47 41.50 17.80 28.57
N ALA A 48 41.86 19.08 28.54
CA ALA A 48 41.03 20.12 27.97
C ALA A 48 40.79 19.91 26.46
N ILE A 49 41.84 19.56 25.71
CA ILE A 49 41.73 19.25 24.27
C ILE A 49 40.78 18.07 24.03
N VAL A 50 40.94 16.96 24.75
CA VAL A 50 40.06 15.78 24.61
C VAL A 50 38.61 16.12 24.98
N SER A 51 38.39 16.95 26.00
CA SER A 51 37.04 17.42 26.38
C SER A 51 36.40 18.25 25.27
N LEU A 52 37.14 19.18 24.67
CA LEU A 52 36.66 20.02 23.57
C LEU A 52 36.41 19.21 22.30
N GLU A 53 37.25 18.20 22.01
CA GLU A 53 37.04 17.27 20.89
C GLU A 53 35.75 16.46 21.07
N ALA A 54 35.49 15.96 22.28
CA ALA A 54 34.26 15.25 22.60
C ALA A 54 33.03 16.16 22.47
N GLU A 55 33.11 17.40 22.96
CA GLU A 55 32.03 18.37 22.84
C GLU A 55 31.76 18.74 21.37
N LEU A 56 32.80 18.96 20.56
CA LEU A 56 32.68 19.24 19.14
C LEU A 56 32.01 18.07 18.42
N GLN A 57 32.42 16.83 18.70
CA GLN A 57 31.78 15.64 18.14
C GLN A 57 30.30 15.54 18.53
N GLN A 58 29.97 15.81 19.80
CA GLN A 58 28.59 15.81 20.27
C GLN A 58 27.73 16.88 19.55
N LYS A 59 28.25 18.10 19.43
CA LYS A 59 27.58 19.21 18.72
C LYS A 59 27.41 18.89 17.24
N GLN A 60 28.40 18.26 16.62
CA GLN A 60 28.34 17.86 15.21
C GLN A 60 27.29 16.76 14.98
N ALA A 61 27.19 15.78 15.87
CA ALA A 61 26.15 14.75 15.81
C ALA A 61 24.75 15.36 15.98
N ALA A 62 24.57 16.26 16.95
CA ALA A 62 23.30 16.97 17.17
C ALA A 62 22.89 17.83 15.95
N TYR A 63 23.86 18.51 15.31
CA TYR A 63 23.62 19.28 14.10
C TYR A 63 23.18 18.40 12.92
N GLN A 64 23.82 17.24 12.72
CA GLN A 64 23.41 16.29 11.69
C GLN A 64 22.00 15.73 11.93
N GLN A 65 21.67 15.43 13.19
CA GLN A 65 20.32 15.01 13.57
C GLN A 65 19.30 16.12 13.25
N ALA A 66 19.57 17.37 13.62
CA ALA A 66 18.70 18.50 13.31
C ALA A 66 18.52 18.74 11.80
N LEU A 67 19.57 18.54 11.00
CA LEU A 67 19.48 18.61 9.53
C LEU A 67 18.56 17.52 8.96
N SER A 68 18.69 16.29 9.45
CA SER A 68 17.83 15.18 9.00
C SER A 68 16.36 15.42 9.37
N GLU A 69 16.09 15.97 10.55
CA GLU A 69 14.74 16.31 10.99
C GLU A 69 14.15 17.46 10.19
N LYS A 70 14.95 18.51 9.91
CA LYS A 70 14.55 19.61 9.03
C LYS A 70 14.13 19.10 7.65
N GLN A 71 14.94 18.23 7.02
CA GLN A 71 14.62 17.64 5.72
C GLN A 71 13.31 16.84 5.76
N ARG A 72 13.09 16.06 6.83
CA ARG A 72 11.84 15.32 7.04
C ARG A 72 10.63 16.25 7.16
N LEU A 73 10.76 17.35 7.89
CA LEU A 73 9.69 18.34 8.05
C LEU A 73 9.39 19.08 6.74
N GLU A 74 10.42 19.46 5.98
CA GLU A 74 10.26 20.06 4.65
C GLU A 74 9.51 19.14 3.68
N GLN A 75 9.83 17.84 3.67
CA GLN A 75 9.09 16.85 2.88
C GLN A 75 7.62 16.77 3.31
N ARG A 76 7.35 16.78 4.63
CA ARG A 76 5.98 16.77 5.17
C ARG A 76 5.19 18.01 4.80
N ILE A 77 5.82 19.19 4.82
CA ILE A 77 5.20 20.45 4.39
C ILE A 77 4.81 20.36 2.91
N ARG A 78 5.70 19.89 2.02
CA ARG A 78 5.39 19.72 0.59
C ARG A 78 4.18 18.79 0.35
N VAL A 79 4.08 17.70 1.10
CA VAL A 79 2.92 16.80 1.02
C VAL A 79 1.63 17.52 1.46
N LEU A 80 1.69 18.29 2.54
CA LEU A 80 0.53 19.03 3.04
C LEU A 80 0.09 20.13 2.07
N GLU A 81 1.03 20.84 1.44
CA GLU A 81 0.76 21.85 0.40
C GLU A 81 -0.02 21.27 -0.78
N VAL A 82 0.24 20.01 -1.15
CA VAL A 82 -0.48 19.32 -2.23
C VAL A 82 -1.84 18.77 -1.76
N VAL A 83 -1.93 18.25 -0.53
CA VAL A 83 -3.14 17.56 -0.03
C VAL A 83 -4.22 18.54 0.45
N LEU A 84 -3.85 19.68 1.03
CA LEU A 84 -4.79 20.66 1.59
C LEU A 84 -5.81 21.18 0.57
N PRO A 85 -5.43 21.63 -0.64
CA PRO A 85 -6.39 22.10 -1.65
C PRO A 85 -7.40 21.02 -2.06
N VAL A 86 -6.96 19.76 -2.14
CA VAL A 86 -7.83 18.63 -2.49
C VAL A 86 -8.89 18.41 -1.41
N ARG A 87 -8.50 18.46 -0.13
CA ARG A 87 -9.44 18.34 0.99
C ARG A 87 -10.40 19.52 1.08
N GLU A 88 -9.91 20.74 0.85
CA GLU A 88 -10.76 21.94 0.80
C GLU A 88 -11.83 21.83 -0.29
N ASN A 89 -11.46 21.37 -1.49
CA ASN A 89 -12.39 21.14 -2.59
C ASN A 89 -13.44 20.07 -2.24
N GLN A 90 -13.04 18.97 -1.58
CA GLN A 90 -13.99 17.95 -1.12
C GLN A 90 -14.97 18.49 -0.09
N VAL A 91 -14.50 19.30 0.87
CA VAL A 91 -15.37 19.94 1.87
C VAL A 91 -16.34 20.93 1.21
N GLN A 92 -15.90 21.69 0.21
CA GLN A 92 -16.77 22.59 -0.55
C GLN A 92 -17.87 21.82 -1.30
N LEU A 93 -17.53 20.71 -1.96
CA LEU A 93 -18.50 19.84 -2.63
C LEU A 93 -19.53 19.26 -1.67
N LEU A 94 -19.11 18.83 -0.47
CA LEU A 94 -20.02 18.33 0.56
C LEU A 94 -20.94 19.44 1.10
N LYS A 95 -20.42 20.66 1.29
CA LYS A 95 -21.24 21.82 1.68
C LYS A 95 -22.29 22.17 0.64
N GLN A 96 -21.93 22.17 -0.65
CA GLN A 96 -22.87 22.41 -1.75
C GLN A 96 -23.97 21.33 -1.78
N LYS A 97 -23.61 20.05 -1.63
CA LYS A 97 -24.59 18.96 -1.55
C LYS A 97 -25.54 19.11 -0.37
N ALA A 98 -25.03 19.48 0.80
CA ALA A 98 -25.85 19.69 1.99
C ALA A 98 -26.85 20.85 1.80
N GLN A 99 -26.41 21.96 1.17
CA GLN A 99 -27.28 23.10 0.87
C GLN A 99 -28.41 22.72 -0.11
N HIS A 100 -28.12 21.93 -1.15
CA HIS A 100 -29.14 21.48 -2.10
C HIS A 100 -30.12 20.45 -1.49
N GLN A 101 -29.71 19.65 -0.52
CA GLN A 101 -30.60 18.70 0.16
C GLN A 101 -31.50 19.37 1.20
N SER A 102 -31.13 20.54 1.70
CA SER A 102 -31.92 21.29 2.68
C SER A 102 -33.03 22.17 2.08
N THR A 103 -33.32 22.09 0.77
CA THR A 103 -34.53 22.73 0.21
C THR A 103 -35.74 21.86 0.54
N PRO A 104 -36.60 22.27 1.49
CA PRO A 104 -37.70 21.44 1.96
C PRO A 104 -38.73 21.28 0.85
N MET A 105 -39.02 20.01 0.53
CA MET A 105 -40.15 19.61 -0.29
C MET A 105 -41.44 19.90 0.50
N LEU A 106 -41.86 21.16 0.53
CA LEU A 106 -43.18 21.57 1.01
C LEU A 106 -43.99 22.05 -0.20
N ARG A 107 -45.19 21.47 -0.32
CA ARG A 107 -46.14 21.49 -1.46
C ARG A 107 -45.78 20.39 -2.47
N ILE A 108 -46.61 19.37 -2.68
CA ILE A 108 -48.05 19.40 -2.90
C ILE A 108 -48.65 18.06 -2.42
N THR A 109 -49.55 18.11 -1.44
CA THR A 109 -50.60 17.10 -1.26
C THR A 109 -51.88 17.67 -1.85
N ALA A 110 -52.40 17.10 -2.94
CA ALA A 110 -53.82 16.99 -3.28
C ALA A 110 -54.03 16.51 -4.72
N ALA A 111 -55.08 15.68 -4.89
CA ALA A 111 -55.67 15.12 -6.12
C ALA A 111 -54.89 13.93 -6.73
N ALA A 112 -55.25 12.68 -6.44
CA ALA A 112 -56.48 11.94 -6.77
C ALA A 112 -56.57 11.56 -8.27
N GLU A 113 -56.65 10.24 -8.49
CA GLU A 113 -57.42 9.52 -9.53
C GLU A 113 -57.16 9.93 -11.00
N THR A 114 -56.76 9.03 -11.91
CA THR A 114 -57.66 8.06 -12.52
C THR A 114 -56.90 7.08 -13.43
N MET A 115 -57.41 5.85 -13.43
CA MET A 115 -57.45 4.76 -14.42
C MET A 115 -56.77 4.89 -15.81
N SER A 116 -56.31 3.74 -16.30
CA SER A 116 -56.44 3.15 -17.67
C SER A 116 -55.09 2.55 -18.10
N ASP A 117 -54.89 1.24 -18.09
CA ASP A 117 -55.41 0.23 -19.02
C ASP A 117 -55.03 0.50 -20.48
N SER A 118 -54.11 -0.31 -21.04
CA SER A 118 -53.95 -0.61 -22.49
C SER A 118 -52.75 -1.54 -22.74
N THR A 119 -53.09 -2.83 -22.81
CA THR A 119 -52.71 -3.84 -23.83
C THR A 119 -51.91 -3.36 -25.06
N GLN A 120 -50.84 -4.09 -25.42
CA GLN A 120 -50.43 -4.56 -26.79
C GLN A 120 -48.99 -5.11 -26.69
N SER A 121 -48.73 -6.42 -26.72
CA SER A 121 -48.68 -7.36 -27.87
C SER A 121 -47.82 -6.91 -29.06
N SER A 122 -46.63 -7.51 -29.22
CA SER A 122 -45.95 -7.70 -30.51
C SER A 122 -44.74 -8.65 -30.37
N PRO A 123 -44.26 -9.28 -31.45
CA PRO A 123 -44.12 -10.72 -31.51
C PRO A 123 -42.67 -11.19 -31.49
N ALA A 124 -42.55 -12.51 -31.31
CA ALA A 124 -41.34 -13.28 -31.48
C ALA A 124 -40.74 -13.12 -32.88
N GLU A 125 -39.43 -12.94 -32.94
CA GLU A 125 -38.65 -13.19 -34.14
C GLU A 125 -37.52 -14.17 -33.79
N GLU A 126 -37.63 -15.30 -34.46
CA GLU A 126 -36.86 -16.53 -34.35
C GLU A 126 -35.74 -16.46 -35.39
N LEU A 127 -34.47 -16.51 -34.96
CA LEU A 127 -33.34 -16.61 -35.89
C LEU A 127 -32.21 -17.49 -35.33
N ILE A 128 -32.32 -18.77 -35.70
CA ILE A 128 -31.31 -19.59 -36.39
C ILE A 128 -29.86 -19.41 -35.90
N ALA A 129 -29.40 -20.36 -35.09
CA ALA A 129 -27.98 -20.64 -34.87
C ALA A 129 -27.46 -21.65 -35.90
N PRO A 130 -26.29 -21.46 -36.52
CA PRO A 130 -25.59 -22.54 -37.20
C PRO A 130 -24.69 -23.31 -36.21
N GLN A 131 -24.92 -24.62 -36.11
CA GLN A 131 -24.00 -25.56 -35.48
C GLN A 131 -22.70 -25.62 -36.27
N VAL A 132 -21.58 -25.37 -35.59
CA VAL A 132 -20.24 -25.70 -36.09
C VAL A 132 -19.73 -26.88 -35.29
N VAL A 133 -19.52 -27.97 -36.01
CA VAL A 133 -18.84 -29.19 -35.59
C VAL A 133 -17.34 -28.91 -35.51
N THR A 134 -16.71 -29.15 -34.36
CA THR A 134 -15.26 -29.34 -34.25
C THR A 134 -14.95 -30.56 -33.40
N PRO A 135 -13.91 -31.35 -33.76
CA PRO A 135 -13.63 -32.65 -33.15
C PRO A 135 -12.71 -32.55 -31.93
N ASP A 136 -12.74 -33.64 -31.15
CA ASP A 136 -11.96 -33.96 -29.93
C ASP A 136 -10.48 -33.57 -29.94
N PRO A 137 -9.92 -33.30 -28.73
CA PRO A 137 -8.54 -33.63 -28.43
C PRO A 137 -8.44 -34.71 -27.32
N GLU A 138 -7.89 -35.85 -27.71
CA GLU A 138 -7.34 -36.87 -26.83
C GLU A 138 -6.02 -36.39 -26.18
N LEU A 139 -5.91 -36.65 -24.87
CA LEU A 139 -4.71 -37.05 -24.12
C LEU A 139 -3.51 -36.08 -24.00
N ALA A 140 -3.44 -35.40 -22.85
CA ALA A 140 -2.19 -35.26 -22.10
C ALA A 140 -2.48 -35.08 -20.60
N ALA A 141 -2.50 -36.19 -19.86
CA ALA A 141 -2.57 -36.18 -18.40
C ALA A 141 -1.19 -35.80 -17.82
N SER A 142 -0.99 -34.52 -17.54
CA SER A 142 0.09 -34.06 -16.67
C SER A 142 -0.45 -33.85 -15.26
N ASN A 143 0.14 -34.60 -14.34
CA ASN A 143 -0.22 -34.71 -12.93
C ASN A 143 0.17 -33.42 -12.18
N THR A 144 -0.66 -32.37 -12.28
CA THR A 144 -0.52 -31.17 -11.46
C THR A 144 -1.25 -31.40 -10.15
N GLN A 145 -0.48 -31.61 -9.09
CA GLN A 145 -0.96 -31.75 -7.73
C GLN A 145 -1.67 -30.45 -7.30
N ARG A 146 -3.00 -30.43 -7.45
CA ARG A 146 -3.89 -29.38 -6.92
C ARG A 146 -3.59 -29.21 -5.44
N ARG A 147 -2.88 -28.14 -5.08
CA ARG A 147 -2.96 -27.58 -3.73
C ARG A 147 -4.40 -27.13 -3.55
N SER A 148 -5.08 -27.73 -2.59
CA SER A 148 -6.39 -27.26 -2.13
C SER A 148 -6.29 -25.77 -1.79
N PRO A 149 -7.14 -24.89 -2.35
CA PRO A 149 -7.15 -23.49 -1.97
C PRO A 149 -7.44 -23.39 -0.47
N SER A 150 -6.68 -22.53 0.22
CA SER A 150 -6.90 -22.24 1.63
C SER A 150 -8.32 -21.68 1.80
N PRO A 151 -9.11 -22.11 2.80
CA PRO A 151 -10.47 -21.59 3.06
C PRO A 151 -10.58 -20.07 3.26
N LEU A 152 -9.44 -19.36 3.29
CA LEU A 152 -9.33 -17.92 3.45
C LEU A 152 -9.48 -17.13 2.16
N GLU A 153 -9.14 -17.67 0.99
CA GLU A 153 -9.27 -16.92 -0.29
C GLU A 153 -10.73 -16.71 -0.69
N ASP A 154 -11.60 -17.69 -0.42
CA ASP A 154 -13.04 -17.60 -0.64
C ASP A 154 -13.69 -16.51 0.23
N PHE A 155 -13.14 -16.21 1.41
CA PHE A 155 -13.70 -15.19 2.30
C PHE A 155 -13.48 -13.77 1.77
N TYR A 156 -12.36 -13.52 1.08
CA TYR A 156 -12.08 -12.21 0.47
C TYR A 156 -12.98 -11.90 -0.73
N LEU A 157 -13.34 -12.93 -1.50
CA LEU A 157 -14.24 -12.80 -2.65
C LEU A 157 -15.71 -12.67 -2.23
N THR A 158 -16.11 -13.32 -1.14
CA THR A 158 -17.52 -13.36 -0.72
C THR A 158 -17.93 -12.16 0.15
N ALA A 159 -17.03 -11.63 0.99
CA ALA A 159 -17.34 -10.52 1.91
C ALA A 159 -17.48 -9.15 1.23
N ASN A 160 -17.01 -9.01 -0.02
CA ASN A 160 -17.06 -7.76 -0.78
C ASN A 160 -18.06 -7.77 -1.94
N ALA A 161 -18.86 -8.83 -2.10
CA ALA A 161 -19.90 -8.86 -3.13
C ALA A 161 -20.93 -7.74 -2.84
N PRO A 162 -21.02 -6.69 -3.66
CA PRO A 162 -22.02 -5.66 -3.47
C PRO A 162 -23.41 -6.30 -3.61
N ARG A 163 -24.29 -6.07 -2.63
CA ARG A 163 -25.70 -6.44 -2.74
C ARG A 163 -26.26 -5.76 -3.98
N SER A 164 -26.60 -6.57 -4.98
CA SER A 164 -27.04 -6.12 -6.30
C SER A 164 -28.36 -5.37 -6.18
N VAL A 165 -28.29 -4.04 -6.08
CA VAL A 165 -29.44 -3.16 -6.26
C VAL A 165 -29.69 -3.10 -7.77
N GLN A 166 -30.77 -3.72 -8.22
CA GLN A 166 -31.22 -3.70 -9.61
C GLN A 166 -31.44 -2.26 -10.07
N GLY A 167 -30.57 -1.74 -10.94
CA GLY A 167 -30.71 -0.39 -11.47
C GLY A 167 -29.51 0.09 -12.28
N GLY A 168 -29.25 -0.56 -13.42
CA GLY A 168 -28.25 -0.16 -14.41
C GLY A 168 -27.27 -1.29 -14.77
N PRO A 169 -26.71 -1.32 -16.00
CA PRO A 169 -25.70 -2.28 -16.42
C PRO A 169 -24.36 -1.98 -15.73
N CYS A 170 -24.33 -2.01 -14.40
CA CYS A 170 -23.08 -2.07 -13.65
C CYS A 170 -22.39 -3.38 -14.01
N GLY A 171 -21.24 -3.28 -14.68
CA GLY A 171 -20.45 -4.45 -15.07
C GLY A 171 -20.16 -5.30 -13.84
N THR A 172 -20.38 -6.61 -13.94
CA THR A 172 -19.97 -7.52 -12.87
C THR A 172 -18.45 -7.39 -12.64
N PRO A 173 -17.93 -7.63 -11.42
CA PRO A 173 -16.49 -7.58 -11.17
C PRO A 173 -15.65 -8.39 -12.18
N ALA A 174 -16.16 -9.56 -12.58
CA ALA A 174 -15.54 -10.41 -13.61
C ALA A 174 -15.53 -9.77 -15.02
N HIS A 175 -16.52 -8.93 -15.36
CA HIS A 175 -16.51 -8.16 -16.60
C HIS A 175 -15.45 -7.06 -16.56
N ILE A 176 -15.38 -6.30 -15.45
CA ILE A 176 -14.40 -5.22 -15.27
C ILE A 176 -12.97 -5.77 -15.27
N LEU A 177 -12.72 -6.91 -14.62
CA LEU A 177 -11.41 -7.58 -14.66
C LEU A 177 -11.01 -7.99 -16.07
N ARG A 178 -11.92 -8.61 -16.84
CA ARG A 178 -11.66 -8.97 -18.25
C ARG A 178 -11.38 -7.75 -19.11
N GLN A 179 -12.13 -6.67 -18.91
CA GLN A 179 -11.89 -5.40 -19.59
C GLN A 179 -10.52 -4.82 -19.22
N PHE A 180 -10.14 -4.83 -17.95
CA PHE A 180 -8.83 -4.39 -17.49
C PHE A 180 -7.71 -5.18 -18.16
N ILE A 181 -7.78 -6.52 -18.14
CA ILE A 181 -6.78 -7.40 -18.75
C ILE A 181 -6.59 -7.04 -20.22
N SER A 182 -7.68 -6.92 -20.98
CA SER A 182 -7.62 -6.54 -22.39
C SER A 182 -6.94 -5.18 -22.63
N VAL A 183 -7.33 -4.16 -21.85
CA VAL A 183 -6.75 -2.82 -21.94
C VAL A 183 -5.27 -2.83 -21.56
N TRP A 184 -4.91 -3.54 -20.50
CA TRP A 184 -3.55 -3.61 -19.98
C TRP A 184 -2.62 -4.35 -20.94
N SER A 185 -3.00 -5.53 -21.43
CA SER A 185 -2.19 -6.32 -22.38
C SER A 185 -1.96 -5.57 -23.68
N HIS A 186 -2.97 -4.86 -24.20
CA HIS A 186 -2.79 -3.97 -25.35
C HIS A 186 -1.80 -2.85 -25.05
N TRP A 187 -1.95 -2.16 -23.92
CA TRP A 187 -1.06 -1.07 -23.53
C TRP A 187 0.39 -1.55 -23.33
N VAL A 188 0.61 -2.69 -22.66
CA VAL A 188 1.96 -3.26 -22.44
C VAL A 188 2.64 -3.58 -23.77
N ARG A 189 1.91 -4.12 -24.74
CA ARG A 189 2.44 -4.44 -26.07
C ARG A 189 2.92 -3.18 -26.80
N GLU A 190 2.07 -2.15 -26.87
CA GLU A 190 2.43 -0.86 -27.51
C GLU A 190 3.59 -0.17 -26.78
N ALA A 191 3.53 -0.16 -25.44
CA ALA A 191 4.57 0.41 -24.61
C ALA A 191 5.92 -0.30 -24.81
N GLY A 192 5.93 -1.63 -24.95
CA GLY A 192 7.13 -2.42 -25.22
C GLY A 192 7.82 -2.04 -26.52
N LEU A 193 7.06 -1.82 -27.60
CA LEU A 193 7.59 -1.40 -28.90
C LEU A 193 8.24 0.00 -28.83
N ILE A 194 7.59 0.93 -28.14
CA ILE A 194 8.12 2.29 -27.95
C ILE A 194 9.35 2.27 -27.04
N LEU A 195 9.32 1.45 -25.98
CA LEU A 195 10.45 1.29 -25.06
C LEU A 195 11.69 0.71 -25.76
N HIS A 196 11.50 -0.27 -26.65
CA HIS A 196 12.60 -0.77 -27.49
C HIS A 196 13.23 0.35 -28.33
N SER A 197 12.40 1.24 -28.90
CA SER A 197 12.88 2.40 -29.67
C SER A 197 13.62 3.42 -28.80
N HIS A 198 13.19 3.60 -27.55
CA HIS A 198 13.88 4.44 -26.56
C HIS A 198 15.26 3.85 -26.22
N ASP A 199 15.34 2.55 -25.97
CA ASP A 199 16.59 1.89 -25.58
C ASP A 199 17.62 1.88 -26.71
N ALA A 200 17.18 1.82 -27.98
CA ALA A 200 18.04 1.99 -29.14
C ALA A 200 18.58 3.42 -29.30
N ARG A 201 17.85 4.44 -28.82
CA ARG A 201 18.20 5.86 -28.96
C ARG A 201 17.83 6.68 -27.71
N PRO A 202 18.58 6.56 -26.59
CA PRO A 202 18.20 7.17 -25.32
C PRO A 202 18.15 8.70 -25.33
N ASN A 203 18.87 9.33 -26.27
CA ASN A 203 18.94 10.79 -26.39
C ASN A 203 17.82 11.37 -27.29
N ASP A 204 17.01 10.52 -27.94
CA ASP A 204 15.87 10.96 -28.74
C ASP A 204 14.66 11.20 -27.81
N PRO A 205 14.11 12.43 -27.73
CA PRO A 205 12.93 12.69 -26.91
C PRO A 205 11.64 12.07 -27.48
N GLY A 206 11.63 11.68 -28.76
CA GLY A 206 10.44 11.18 -29.45
C GLY A 206 9.77 9.98 -28.77
N PRO A 207 10.50 8.88 -28.48
CA PRO A 207 9.96 7.73 -27.74
C PRO A 207 9.38 8.12 -26.37
N THR A 208 10.06 8.98 -25.60
CA THR A 208 9.59 9.42 -24.28
C THR A 208 8.27 10.20 -24.37
N LEU A 209 8.13 11.09 -25.35
CA LEU A 209 6.87 11.80 -25.61
C LEU A 209 5.73 10.86 -26.01
N LYS A 210 6.03 9.84 -26.84
CA LYS A 210 5.04 8.81 -27.20
C LYS A 210 4.59 7.97 -26.00
N LEU A 211 5.53 7.60 -25.11
CA LEU A 211 5.19 6.92 -23.85
C LEU A 211 4.30 7.78 -22.95
N ALA A 212 4.54 9.10 -22.90
CA ALA A 212 3.73 10.02 -22.12
C ALA A 212 2.29 10.05 -22.66
N ALA A 213 2.11 10.25 -23.97
CA ALA A 213 0.80 10.23 -24.61
C ALA A 213 0.07 8.89 -24.42
N LEU A 214 0.79 7.77 -24.54
CA LEU A 214 0.23 6.43 -24.30
C LEU A 214 -0.25 6.26 -22.85
N ARG A 215 0.50 6.77 -21.86
CA ARG A 215 0.10 6.78 -20.44
C ARG A 215 -1.11 7.68 -20.20
N GLU A 216 -1.15 8.86 -20.81
CA GLU A 216 -2.28 9.79 -20.70
C GLU A 216 -3.59 9.18 -21.23
N GLY A 217 -3.52 8.37 -22.29
CA GLY A 217 -4.68 7.63 -22.80
C GLY A 217 -5.14 6.47 -21.89
N LEU A 218 -4.21 5.84 -21.15
CA LEU A 218 -4.50 4.72 -20.25
C LEU A 218 -5.15 5.18 -18.94
N MET A 219 -4.61 6.22 -18.31
CA MET A 219 -4.97 6.61 -16.94
C MET A 219 -6.48 6.90 -16.74
N PRO A 220 -7.20 7.60 -17.64
CA PRO A 220 -8.64 7.81 -17.52
C PRO A 220 -9.43 6.49 -17.52
N LYS A 221 -9.04 5.53 -18.36
CA LYS A 221 -9.69 4.21 -18.45
C LYS A 221 -9.50 3.43 -17.15
N LEU A 222 -8.28 3.41 -16.62
CA LEU A 222 -8.00 2.77 -15.34
C LEU A 222 -8.75 3.43 -14.18
N ARG A 223 -8.85 4.76 -14.16
CA ARG A 223 -9.62 5.50 -13.16
C ARG A 223 -11.11 5.15 -13.22
N ALA A 224 -11.70 5.09 -14.42
CA ALA A 224 -13.09 4.68 -14.59
C ALA A 224 -13.33 3.27 -14.03
N MET A 225 -12.51 2.29 -14.44
CA MET A 225 -12.63 0.91 -13.93
C MET A 225 -12.43 0.81 -12.41
N ARG A 226 -11.56 1.65 -11.81
CA ARG A 226 -11.39 1.71 -10.34
C ARG A 226 -12.57 2.34 -9.61
N LEU A 227 -13.28 3.28 -10.24
CA LEU A 227 -14.50 3.85 -9.68
C LEU A 227 -15.64 2.81 -9.67
N ASP A 228 -15.74 2.04 -10.76
CA ASP A 228 -16.72 0.96 -10.89
C ASP A 228 -16.36 -0.25 -10.01
N TYR A 229 -15.06 -0.51 -9.83
CA TYR A 229 -14.55 -1.60 -9.00
C TYR A 229 -13.41 -1.15 -8.05
N PRO A 230 -13.75 -0.67 -6.84
CA PRO A 230 -12.75 -0.15 -5.89
C PRO A 230 -11.68 -1.17 -5.46
N CYS A 231 -12.00 -2.47 -5.51
CA CYS A 231 -11.08 -3.57 -5.17
C CYS A 231 -10.16 -3.99 -6.32
N LEU A 232 -10.29 -3.38 -7.51
CA LEU A 232 -9.58 -3.79 -8.73
C LEU A 232 -8.09 -4.05 -8.52
N ILE A 233 -7.36 -3.09 -7.93
CA ILE A 233 -5.90 -3.23 -7.77
C ILE A 233 -5.53 -4.41 -6.88
N MET A 234 -6.29 -4.68 -5.82
CA MET A 234 -6.02 -5.82 -4.92
C MET A 234 -6.25 -7.15 -5.61
N ASP A 235 -7.23 -7.23 -6.51
CA ASP A 235 -7.52 -8.45 -7.25
C ASP A 235 -6.56 -8.72 -8.41
N LEU A 236 -5.87 -7.69 -8.88
CA LEU A 236 -4.81 -7.83 -9.88
C LEU A 236 -3.49 -8.37 -9.28
N VAL A 237 -3.30 -8.22 -7.96
CA VAL A 237 -2.12 -8.78 -7.29
C VAL A 237 -2.20 -10.31 -7.34
N GLY A 238 -1.18 -10.92 -7.95
CA GLY A 238 -1.11 -12.36 -8.18
C GLY A 238 -2.02 -12.87 -9.30
N LEU A 239 -2.65 -12.00 -10.10
CA LEU A 239 -3.40 -12.41 -11.28
C LEU A 239 -2.46 -12.48 -12.48
N ASN A 240 -2.36 -13.64 -13.10
CA ASN A 240 -1.71 -13.80 -14.39
C ASN A 240 -2.67 -13.28 -15.49
N MET A 241 -2.29 -12.21 -16.18
CA MET A 241 -3.14 -11.54 -17.16
C MET A 241 -3.25 -12.29 -18.50
N GLU A 242 -2.42 -13.31 -18.75
CA GLU A 242 -2.55 -14.18 -19.91
C GLU A 242 -3.54 -15.33 -19.64
N THR A 243 -3.46 -15.96 -18.46
CA THR A 243 -4.31 -17.10 -18.10
C THR A 243 -5.63 -16.68 -17.46
N GLY A 244 -5.67 -15.50 -16.82
CA GLY A 244 -6.78 -15.05 -15.98
C GLY A 244 -6.86 -15.79 -14.65
N GLU A 245 -5.88 -16.62 -14.31
CA GLU A 245 -5.82 -17.38 -13.07
C GLU A 245 -4.93 -16.68 -12.03
N ARG A 246 -5.19 -16.97 -10.75
CA ARG A 246 -4.30 -16.51 -9.67
C ARG A 246 -3.10 -17.42 -9.59
N GLU A 247 -1.92 -16.87 -9.82
CA GLU A 247 -0.65 -17.58 -9.86
C GLU A 247 0.40 -16.77 -9.09
N GLU A 248 1.27 -17.47 -8.37
CA GLU A 248 2.48 -16.84 -7.84
C GLU A 248 3.46 -16.57 -8.99
N PRO A 249 4.13 -15.40 -9.03
CA PRO A 249 5.10 -15.10 -10.06
C PRO A 249 6.23 -16.15 -10.07
N PRO A 250 6.75 -16.53 -11.26
CA PRO A 250 7.66 -17.66 -11.40
C PRO A 250 9.03 -17.38 -10.77
N SER A 251 9.26 -17.99 -9.60
CA SER A 251 10.50 -17.99 -8.80
C SER A 251 10.91 -16.65 -8.17
N ASP A 252 11.72 -16.74 -7.12
CA ASP A 252 12.29 -15.61 -6.37
C ASP A 252 13.09 -14.63 -7.26
N ASN A 253 13.55 -15.07 -8.44
CA ASN A 253 14.36 -14.26 -9.36
C ASN A 253 13.55 -13.37 -10.31
N PHE A 254 12.22 -13.55 -10.38
CA PHE A 254 11.37 -12.77 -11.28
C PHE A 254 11.51 -11.27 -11.00
N TRP A 255 11.23 -10.85 -9.77
CA TRP A 255 11.31 -9.45 -9.37
C TRP A 255 12.74 -8.92 -9.39
N VAL A 256 13.74 -9.76 -9.09
CA VAL A 256 15.16 -9.41 -9.16
C VAL A 256 15.53 -8.97 -10.58
N SER A 257 15.09 -9.74 -11.58
CA SER A 257 15.35 -9.43 -12.99
C SER A 257 14.68 -8.11 -13.41
N VAL A 258 13.44 -7.88 -12.95
CA VAL A 258 12.73 -6.61 -13.19
C VAL A 258 13.51 -5.44 -12.58
N VAL A 259 13.86 -5.52 -11.29
CA VAL A 259 14.57 -4.47 -10.55
C VAL A 259 15.94 -4.16 -11.17
N GLN A 260 16.71 -5.18 -11.57
CA GLN A 260 18.00 -5.00 -12.25
C GLN A 260 17.84 -4.20 -13.55
N ALA A 261 16.81 -4.50 -14.35
CA ALA A 261 16.56 -3.82 -15.61
C ALA A 261 16.05 -2.36 -15.46
N LEU A 262 15.55 -1.98 -14.28
CA LEU A 262 15.15 -0.61 -13.98
C LEU A 262 16.33 0.34 -13.77
N ARG A 263 17.54 -0.21 -13.54
CA ARG A 263 18.80 0.56 -13.38
C ARG A 263 18.67 1.70 -12.37
N PHE A 264 18.23 1.38 -11.15
CA PHE A 264 18.07 2.38 -10.10
C PHE A 264 19.37 3.10 -9.77
N THR A 265 19.29 4.41 -9.56
CA THR A 265 20.40 5.18 -8.97
C THR A 265 20.53 4.88 -7.47
N PRO A 266 21.68 5.13 -6.83
CA PRO A 266 21.84 4.95 -5.38
C PRO A 266 20.81 5.76 -4.57
N GLU A 267 20.46 6.97 -5.02
CA GLU A 267 19.43 7.80 -4.41
C GLU A 267 18.04 7.17 -4.53
N GLN A 268 17.69 6.63 -5.71
CA GLN A 268 16.44 5.90 -5.91
C GLN A 268 16.36 4.64 -5.02
N VAL A 269 17.47 3.91 -4.85
CA VAL A 269 17.55 2.76 -3.94
C VAL A 269 17.28 3.19 -2.50
N ALA A 270 17.92 4.27 -2.03
CA ALA A 270 17.65 4.81 -0.69
C ALA A 270 16.18 5.23 -0.53
N GLY A 271 15.60 5.88 -1.55
CA GLY A 271 14.19 6.25 -1.58
C GLY A 271 13.25 5.04 -1.55
N CYS A 272 13.56 3.96 -2.27
CA CYS A 272 12.79 2.71 -2.22
C CYS A 272 12.81 2.09 -0.81
N ARG A 273 13.98 2.09 -0.15
CA ARG A 273 14.11 1.55 1.21
C ARG A 273 13.30 2.37 2.22
N ALA A 274 13.37 3.70 2.13
CA ALA A 274 12.55 4.57 2.97
C ALA A 274 11.03 4.36 2.74
N ALA A 275 10.60 4.19 1.48
CA ALA A 275 9.22 3.88 1.15
C ALA A 275 8.76 2.53 1.75
N LEU A 276 9.62 1.52 1.67
CA LEU A 276 9.35 0.19 2.22
C LEU A 276 9.29 0.22 3.74
N GLU A 277 10.17 0.97 4.40
CA GLU A 277 10.15 1.17 5.85
C GLU A 277 8.84 1.82 6.30
N LEU A 278 8.43 2.91 5.65
CA LEU A 278 7.14 3.57 5.93
C LEU A 278 5.94 2.62 5.71
N TYR A 279 5.98 1.78 4.68
CA TYR A 279 4.97 0.76 4.44
C TYR A 279 4.95 -0.28 5.58
N ARG A 280 6.12 -0.81 5.95
CA ARG A 280 6.29 -1.79 7.05
C ARG A 280 5.79 -1.23 8.38
N GLU A 281 6.10 0.02 8.71
CA GLU A 281 5.61 0.69 9.92
C GLU A 281 4.08 0.69 9.99
N ARG A 282 3.42 1.07 8.90
CA ARG A 282 1.94 1.12 8.84
C ARG A 282 1.30 -0.26 8.88
N ILE A 283 1.86 -1.22 8.16
CA ILE A 283 1.30 -2.57 8.04
C ILE A 283 1.56 -3.42 9.29
N THR A 284 2.62 -3.14 10.06
CA THR A 284 2.91 -3.90 11.29
C THR A 284 1.75 -3.81 12.29
N ALA A 285 1.19 -2.62 12.52
CA ALA A 285 0.03 -2.45 13.40
C ALA A 285 -1.23 -3.17 12.87
N VAL A 286 -1.48 -3.06 11.56
CA VAL A 286 -2.64 -3.69 10.92
C VAL A 286 -2.55 -5.22 10.96
N THR A 287 -1.37 -5.78 10.74
CA THR A 287 -1.14 -7.23 10.71
C THR A 287 -1.17 -7.84 12.11
N THR A 288 -0.67 -7.15 13.13
CA THR A 288 -0.79 -7.59 14.53
C THR A 288 -2.25 -7.60 14.98
N GLU A 289 -3.00 -6.53 14.71
CA GLU A 289 -4.43 -6.44 15.01
C GLU A 289 -5.23 -7.51 14.25
N ARG A 290 -4.98 -7.68 12.94
CA ARG A 290 -5.63 -8.73 12.14
C ARG A 290 -5.40 -10.12 12.70
N ARG A 291 -4.21 -10.41 13.24
CA ARG A 291 -3.91 -11.69 13.88
C ARG A 291 -4.75 -11.88 15.15
N ALA A 292 -4.87 -10.85 15.99
CA ALA A 292 -5.72 -10.89 17.18
C ALA A 292 -7.21 -11.07 16.83
N LEU A 293 -7.70 -10.33 15.84
CA LEU A 293 -9.10 -10.45 15.38
C LEU A 293 -9.40 -11.83 14.79
N LYS A 294 -8.47 -12.43 14.05
CA LYS A 294 -8.61 -13.81 13.56
C LYS A 294 -8.70 -14.82 14.70
N GLN A 295 -7.93 -14.63 15.77
CA GLN A 295 -8.01 -15.47 16.97
C GLN A 295 -9.37 -15.29 17.67
N GLN A 296 -9.83 -14.06 17.83
CA GLN A 296 -11.15 -13.77 18.41
C GLN A 296 -12.28 -14.40 17.57
N LEU A 297 -12.23 -14.26 16.24
CA LEU A 297 -13.18 -14.89 15.32
C LEU A 297 -13.21 -16.42 15.52
N SER A 298 -12.03 -17.05 15.60
CA SER A 298 -11.91 -18.49 15.85
C SER A 298 -12.52 -18.90 17.19
N LEU A 299 -12.38 -18.08 18.24
CA LEU A 299 -12.99 -18.32 19.54
C LEU A 299 -14.50 -18.19 19.48
N CYS A 300 -15.05 -17.11 18.89
CA CYS A 300 -16.49 -16.92 18.74
C CYS A 300 -17.13 -18.09 17.97
N MET A 301 -16.49 -18.55 16.90
CA MET A 301 -16.97 -19.69 16.11
C MET A 301 -16.88 -21.03 16.87
N ALA A 302 -15.89 -21.19 17.76
CA ALA A 302 -15.77 -22.39 18.59
C ALA A 302 -16.83 -22.46 19.69
N TYR A 303 -17.15 -21.33 20.34
CA TYR A 303 -18.18 -21.24 21.39
C TYR A 303 -19.61 -21.25 20.84
N GLY A 304 -19.81 -20.74 19.63
CA GLY A 304 -21.11 -20.70 18.96
C GLY A 304 -21.57 -22.04 18.37
N ARG A 305 -20.78 -23.12 18.47
CA ARG A 305 -21.21 -24.45 18.02
C ARG A 305 -22.17 -25.02 19.07
N PRO A 306 -23.51 -25.03 18.84
CA PRO A 306 -24.43 -25.59 19.81
C PRO A 306 -24.02 -27.06 20.05
N GLN A 307 -23.84 -27.44 21.31
CA GLN A 307 -23.73 -28.85 21.70
C GLN A 307 -25.05 -29.53 21.33
N GLN A 308 -25.14 -29.98 20.07
CA GLN A 308 -26.33 -30.55 19.44
C GLN A 308 -26.75 -31.91 20.04
N GLY A 309 -26.20 -32.31 21.19
CA GLY A 309 -26.25 -33.67 21.70
C GLY A 309 -26.74 -33.87 23.14
N ARG A 310 -27.25 -32.85 23.86
CA ARG A 310 -27.77 -33.06 25.23
C ARG A 310 -29.24 -32.65 25.37
N ALA A 311 -30.08 -33.68 25.46
CA ALA A 311 -31.53 -33.65 25.46
C ALA A 311 -32.15 -33.01 26.72
N GLY A 312 -33.28 -32.31 26.53
CA GLY A 312 -34.48 -32.57 27.34
C GLY A 312 -35.03 -31.50 28.29
N GLY A 313 -34.40 -30.32 28.44
CA GLY A 313 -34.86 -29.31 29.42
C GLY A 313 -35.64 -28.15 28.80
N ALA A 314 -36.96 -28.10 28.98
CA ALA A 314 -37.87 -27.07 28.43
C ALA A 314 -37.62 -25.62 28.93
N GLY A 315 -36.71 -25.41 29.89
CA GLY A 315 -36.41 -24.08 30.47
C GLY A 315 -35.18 -23.35 29.90
N ALA A 316 -34.38 -23.97 29.02
CA ALA A 316 -33.08 -23.42 28.59
C ALA A 316 -33.14 -22.47 27.36
N THR A 317 -34.32 -22.23 26.79
CA THR A 317 -34.47 -21.60 25.47
C THR A 317 -34.24 -20.09 25.45
N ALA A 318 -34.63 -19.36 26.50
CA ALA A 318 -34.50 -17.90 26.53
C ALA A 318 -33.05 -17.43 26.75
N ALA A 319 -32.31 -18.05 27.67
CA ALA A 319 -30.91 -17.70 27.93
C ALA A 319 -30.00 -18.01 26.74
N ALA A 320 -30.25 -19.13 26.04
CA ALA A 320 -29.52 -19.49 24.83
C ALA A 320 -29.75 -18.49 23.69
N ALA A 321 -30.98 -17.98 23.54
CA ALA A 321 -31.29 -16.95 22.53
C ALA A 321 -30.55 -15.63 22.79
N HIS A 322 -30.49 -15.17 24.04
CA HIS A 322 -29.74 -13.96 24.41
C HIS A 322 -28.23 -14.11 24.20
N SER A 323 -27.66 -15.28 24.55
CA SER A 323 -26.23 -15.56 24.32
C SER A 323 -25.88 -15.60 22.83
N CYS A 324 -26.75 -16.19 22.00
CA CYS A 324 -26.59 -16.21 20.54
C CYS A 324 -26.60 -14.80 19.94
N GLY A 325 -27.52 -13.94 20.39
CA GLY A 325 -27.59 -12.54 19.93
C GLY A 325 -26.32 -11.75 20.24
N ALA A 326 -25.78 -11.88 21.45
CA ALA A 326 -24.54 -11.22 21.86
C ALA A 326 -23.33 -11.68 21.03
N GLN A 327 -23.20 -12.99 20.79
CA GLN A 327 -22.11 -13.56 19.95
C GLN A 327 -22.20 -13.09 18.50
N MET A 328 -23.41 -12.98 17.95
CA MET A 328 -23.61 -12.47 16.59
C MET A 328 -23.18 -11.01 16.46
N LEU A 329 -23.48 -10.16 17.45
CA LEU A 329 -23.02 -8.78 17.47
C LEU A 329 -21.50 -8.68 17.54
N GLU A 330 -20.86 -9.47 18.41
CA GLU A 330 -19.40 -9.54 18.49
C GLU A 330 -18.77 -10.00 17.16
N LEU A 331 -19.36 -11.00 16.51
CA LEU A 331 -18.92 -11.47 15.20
C LEU A 331 -18.99 -10.38 14.12
N LEU A 332 -20.08 -9.60 14.10
CA LEU A 332 -20.24 -8.47 13.18
C LEU A 332 -19.22 -7.36 13.45
N ASP A 333 -18.91 -7.07 14.72
CA ASP A 333 -17.90 -6.08 15.09
C ASP A 333 -16.49 -6.52 14.67
N VAL A 334 -16.12 -7.78 14.89
CA VAL A 334 -14.84 -8.34 14.44
C VAL A 334 -14.74 -8.29 12.91
N ALA A 335 -15.81 -8.65 12.19
CA ALA A 335 -15.84 -8.57 10.74
C ALA A 335 -15.68 -7.11 10.24
N ALA A 336 -16.32 -6.15 10.89
CA ALA A 336 -16.19 -4.73 10.58
C ALA A 336 -14.77 -4.20 10.84
N GLN A 337 -14.11 -4.67 11.89
CA GLN A 337 -12.70 -4.34 12.18
C GLN A 337 -11.75 -4.95 11.15
N LEU A 338 -11.93 -6.21 10.79
CA LEU A 338 -11.16 -6.85 9.71
C LEU A 338 -11.30 -6.10 8.38
N ARG A 339 -12.52 -5.65 8.04
CA ARG A 339 -12.75 -4.82 6.85
C ARG A 339 -12.01 -3.50 6.90
N ARG A 340 -12.02 -2.80 8.04
CA ARG A 340 -11.23 -1.57 8.24
C ARG A 340 -9.74 -1.84 8.02
N ASN A 341 -9.22 -2.95 8.53
CA ASN A 341 -7.82 -3.34 8.35
C ASN A 341 -7.43 -3.59 6.89
N VAL A 342 -8.34 -4.14 6.08
CA VAL A 342 -8.12 -4.29 4.63
C VAL A 342 -8.08 -2.93 3.93
N VAL A 343 -8.95 -1.98 4.31
CA VAL A 343 -8.94 -0.63 3.74
C VAL A 343 -7.64 0.11 4.08
N VAL A 344 -7.16 0.03 5.33
CA VAL A 344 -5.91 0.65 5.75
C VAL A 344 -4.71 0.04 5.02
N GLU A 345 -4.70 -1.28 4.83
CA GLU A 345 -3.66 -1.96 4.03
C GLU A 345 -3.66 -1.49 2.58
N GLY A 346 -4.83 -1.44 1.93
CA GLY A 346 -4.96 -0.91 0.57
C GLY A 346 -4.48 0.54 0.45
N GLN A 347 -4.78 1.38 1.44
CA GLN A 347 -4.28 2.76 1.49
C GLN A 347 -2.75 2.82 1.66
N ALA A 348 -2.16 1.94 2.47
CA ALA A 348 -0.70 1.88 2.63
C ALA A 348 -0.01 1.47 1.32
N VAL A 349 -0.57 0.50 0.59
CA VAL A 349 -0.07 0.10 -0.74
C VAL A 349 -0.19 1.25 -1.75
N GLU A 350 -1.33 1.94 -1.79
CA GLU A 350 -1.51 3.08 -2.71
C GLU A 350 -0.54 4.23 -2.39
N VAL A 351 -0.25 4.51 -1.11
CA VAL A 351 0.76 5.52 -0.74
C VAL A 351 2.15 5.13 -1.21
N ALA A 352 2.53 3.85 -1.08
CA ALA A 352 3.82 3.37 -1.60
C ALA A 352 3.90 3.50 -3.13
N LYS A 353 2.84 3.11 -3.83
CA LYS A 353 2.72 3.25 -5.29
C LYS A 353 2.77 4.71 -5.76
N ASP A 354 2.06 5.60 -5.08
CA ASP A 354 2.05 7.03 -5.39
C ASP A 354 3.44 7.63 -5.19
N PHE A 355 4.14 7.28 -4.10
CA PHE A 355 5.52 7.70 -3.87
C PHE A 355 6.46 7.20 -4.96
N MET A 356 6.33 5.93 -5.36
CA MET A 356 7.11 5.36 -6.46
C MET A 356 6.86 6.12 -7.76
N GLY A 357 5.60 6.38 -8.12
CA GLY A 357 5.23 7.01 -9.39
C GLY A 357 5.43 8.53 -9.44
N SER A 358 5.55 9.21 -8.30
CA SER A 358 5.70 10.68 -8.24
C SER A 358 7.13 11.14 -7.96
N CYS A 359 7.88 10.39 -7.13
CA CYS A 359 9.18 10.83 -6.64
C CYS A 359 10.33 9.93 -7.08
N LEU A 360 10.11 8.62 -7.20
CA LEU A 360 11.19 7.66 -7.44
C LEU A 360 11.38 7.35 -8.92
N PHE A 361 10.31 6.97 -9.62
CA PHE A 361 10.42 6.41 -10.95
C PHE A 361 10.25 7.49 -12.00
N SER A 362 11.15 7.52 -12.98
CA SER A 362 10.89 8.24 -14.21
C SER A 362 9.71 7.59 -14.96
N LEU A 363 9.14 8.32 -15.93
CA LEU A 363 8.12 7.77 -16.83
C LEU A 363 8.62 6.49 -17.51
N VAL A 364 9.86 6.50 -18.02
CA VAL A 364 10.47 5.36 -18.72
C VAL A 364 10.63 4.17 -17.77
N GLN A 365 11.10 4.39 -16.54
CA GLN A 365 11.20 3.32 -15.53
C GLN A 365 9.84 2.74 -15.16
N SER A 366 8.82 3.60 -14.99
CA SER A 366 7.45 3.16 -14.70
C SER A 366 6.89 2.28 -15.82
N VAL A 367 7.07 2.70 -17.08
CA VAL A 367 6.65 1.90 -18.23
C VAL A 367 7.44 0.60 -18.34
N ARG A 368 8.76 0.65 -18.19
CA ARG A 368 9.63 -0.52 -18.23
C ARG A 368 9.25 -1.54 -17.16
N ALA A 369 8.95 -1.11 -15.94
CA ALA A 369 8.45 -1.99 -14.89
C ALA A 369 7.18 -2.71 -15.35
N SER A 370 6.20 -1.98 -15.87
CA SER A 370 4.96 -2.57 -16.38
C SER A 370 5.15 -3.57 -17.52
N VAL A 371 6.07 -3.31 -18.45
CA VAL A 371 6.39 -4.23 -19.55
C VAL A 371 7.09 -5.48 -19.04
N LEU A 372 8.09 -5.33 -18.17
CA LEU A 372 8.87 -6.45 -17.64
C LEU A 372 8.11 -7.31 -16.64
N CYS A 373 7.08 -6.77 -15.97
CA CYS A 373 6.25 -7.54 -15.06
C CYS A 373 5.25 -8.45 -15.80
N HIS A 374 5.01 -8.27 -17.09
CA HIS A 374 4.06 -9.10 -17.84
C HIS A 374 4.46 -10.58 -17.78
N PRO A 375 3.54 -11.52 -17.47
CA PRO A 375 2.07 -11.36 -17.48
C PRO A 375 1.43 -10.89 -16.16
N PHE A 376 2.21 -10.50 -15.15
CA PHE A 376 1.72 -10.02 -13.86
C PHE A 376 1.58 -8.50 -13.81
N PHE A 377 0.66 -8.02 -12.96
CA PHE A 377 0.57 -6.60 -12.68
C PHE A 377 1.74 -6.16 -11.78
N PRO A 378 2.36 -4.99 -12.01
CA PRO A 378 3.45 -4.52 -11.16
C PRO A 378 3.05 -4.40 -9.70
N ASP A 379 3.64 -5.25 -8.86
CA ASP A 379 3.47 -5.20 -7.42
C ASP A 379 4.53 -4.27 -6.81
N ALA A 380 4.08 -3.09 -6.39
CA ALA A 380 4.91 -2.08 -5.74
C ALA A 380 5.66 -2.66 -4.53
N ILE A 381 5.02 -3.50 -3.71
CA ILE A 381 5.63 -4.01 -2.48
C ILE A 381 6.71 -5.05 -2.81
N SER A 382 6.44 -5.95 -3.76
CA SER A 382 7.43 -6.91 -4.25
C SER A 382 8.64 -6.22 -4.88
N LEU A 383 8.44 -5.16 -5.67
CA LEU A 383 9.54 -4.36 -6.23
C LEU A 383 10.39 -3.69 -5.13
N LEU A 384 9.76 -3.03 -4.17
CA LEU A 384 10.46 -2.35 -3.07
C LEU A 384 11.22 -3.36 -2.18
N ALA A 385 10.59 -4.48 -1.84
CA ALA A 385 11.22 -5.55 -1.05
C ALA A 385 12.43 -6.14 -1.76
N THR A 386 12.34 -6.35 -3.08
CA THR A 386 13.44 -6.85 -3.89
C THR A 386 14.61 -5.86 -3.93
N VAL A 387 14.34 -4.55 -4.06
CA VAL A 387 15.39 -3.52 -3.99
C VAL A 387 16.11 -3.54 -2.63
N ASP A 388 15.38 -3.65 -1.53
CA ASP A 388 15.94 -3.73 -0.17
C ASP A 388 16.79 -5.00 0.03
N GLN A 389 16.32 -6.14 -0.49
CA GLN A 389 17.06 -7.40 -0.47
C GLN A 389 18.36 -7.32 -1.27
N MET A 390 18.30 -6.81 -2.51
CA MET A 390 19.48 -6.65 -3.36
C MET A 390 20.52 -5.69 -2.74
N ALA A 391 20.07 -4.59 -2.13
CA ALA A 391 20.95 -3.64 -1.46
C ALA A 391 21.63 -4.26 -0.22
N SER A 392 20.92 -5.12 0.51
CA SER A 392 21.44 -5.81 1.69
C SER A 392 22.44 -6.91 1.34
N SER A 393 22.19 -7.66 0.25
CA SER A 393 23.11 -8.68 -0.26
C SER A 393 24.36 -8.07 -0.89
N GLY A 394 24.23 -6.94 -1.58
CA GLY A 394 25.34 -6.28 -2.30
C GLY A 394 26.37 -5.61 -1.40
N ALA A 395 26.02 -5.29 -0.14
CA ALA A 395 26.94 -4.74 0.84
C ALA A 395 28.07 -5.73 1.24
N GLY A 396 27.96 -7.00 0.87
CA GLY A 396 29.01 -8.01 1.07
C GLY A 396 30.09 -8.07 -0.03
N ASP A 397 29.74 -7.79 -1.30
CA ASP A 397 30.60 -8.15 -2.45
C ASP A 397 30.97 -6.99 -3.41
N THR A 398 30.43 -5.80 -3.23
CA THR A 398 30.69 -4.65 -4.15
C THR A 398 31.95 -3.84 -3.85
N ALA A 399 32.83 -4.30 -2.95
CA ALA A 399 34.18 -3.75 -2.83
C ALA A 399 35.11 -4.12 -4.01
N VAL A 400 34.68 -4.95 -4.97
CA VAL A 400 35.61 -5.51 -5.98
C VAL A 400 35.31 -5.20 -7.46
N THR A 401 34.09 -4.82 -7.89
CA THR A 401 33.83 -4.87 -9.35
C THR A 401 32.81 -3.87 -9.91
N LEU A 402 33.01 -2.56 -9.73
CA LEU A 402 32.31 -1.54 -10.53
C LEU A 402 33.21 -0.33 -10.85
N ALA A 403 34.39 -0.66 -11.40
CA ALA A 403 35.28 0.26 -12.11
C ALA A 403 35.65 -0.30 -13.51
N ARG A 404 34.67 -0.86 -14.23
CA ARG A 404 34.82 -1.24 -15.64
C ARG A 404 33.60 -0.83 -16.45
#